data_AF-A0A5J6V814-F1
#
_entry.id   AF-A0A5J6V814-F1
#
_cell.length_a   1.000
_cell.length_b   1.000
_cell.length_c   1.000
_cell.angle_alpha   90.00
_cell.angle_beta   90.00
_cell.angle_gamma   90.00
#
_symmetry.space_group_name_H-M   'P 1'
#
loop_
_entity.id
_entity.type
_entity.pdbx_description
1 polymer ?
#
loop_
_entity_poly.entity_id
_entity_poly.type
_entity_poly.pdbx_seq_one_letter_code
_entity_poly.pdbx_strand_id
1 'polypeptide(L)'
;MDTRDLQTWTTEHRLLFADAVDALGEEHAGDPTLCEGWDVRTLTGHMLQPIMVPSWRFMLTAARVRSMARACDVIAARLSDRPLAEVSGELRRRAGTPAEPWYIGAAGPYADSCIHLRDLTLPQGLGVTVQPDRWETVIDIIVSPRGQASFLASKGFLDGLAWRATDQDRVWGAGPLVEGTAEALAMTMSGRTAYLDQLDGDGVPLVRDRLAAARG
;
A
#
# COMPACT_ATOMS: atom_id res chain seq x y z
N MET A 1 -13.89 10.15 7.61
CA MET A 1 -12.84 11.08 7.19
C MET A 1 -13.35 11.92 6.03
N ASP A 2 -13.08 13.23 6.00
CA ASP A 2 -13.38 14.06 4.82
C ASP A 2 -12.39 13.72 3.69
N THR A 3 -12.82 13.83 2.44
CA THR A 3 -11.99 13.64 1.24
C THR A 3 -10.78 14.58 1.26
N ARG A 4 -10.93 15.80 1.79
CA ARG A 4 -9.85 16.78 1.87
C ARG A 4 -8.74 16.34 2.82
N ASP A 5 -9.10 15.77 3.97
CA ASP A 5 -8.11 15.25 4.92
C ASP A 5 -7.27 14.14 4.29
N LEU A 6 -7.93 13.21 3.59
CA LEU A 6 -7.24 12.12 2.88
C LEU A 6 -6.29 12.66 1.80
N GLN A 7 -6.69 13.69 1.06
CA GLN A 7 -5.84 14.31 0.06
C GLN A 7 -4.62 15.01 0.68
N THR A 8 -4.82 15.79 1.76
CA THR A 8 -3.71 16.44 2.49
C THR A 8 -2.73 15.40 3.02
N TRP A 9 -3.21 14.33 3.67
CA TRP A 9 -2.32 13.28 4.17
C TRP A 9 -1.62 12.51 3.03
N THR A 10 -2.30 12.28 1.91
CA THR A 10 -1.67 11.69 0.72
C THR A 10 -0.54 12.56 0.20
N THR A 11 -0.71 13.89 0.20
CA THR A 11 0.35 14.83 -0.17
C THR A 11 1.56 14.70 0.75
N GLU A 12 1.34 14.70 2.07
CA GLU A 12 2.41 14.53 3.04
C GLU A 12 3.14 13.18 2.88
N HIS A 13 2.40 12.09 2.64
CA HIS A 13 3.00 10.77 2.42
C HIS A 13 3.82 10.71 1.15
N ARG A 14 3.39 11.37 0.06
CA ARG A 14 4.17 11.44 -1.18
C ARG A 14 5.48 12.21 -0.99
N LEU A 15 5.46 13.29 -0.19
CA LEU A 15 6.68 14.01 0.18
C LEU A 15 7.60 13.11 1.00
N LEU A 16 7.07 12.44 2.02
CA LEU A 16 7.82 11.51 2.86
C LEU A 16 8.43 10.35 2.05
N PHE A 17 7.67 9.78 1.11
CA PHE A 17 8.15 8.74 0.21
C PHE A 17 9.29 9.26 -0.68
N ALA A 18 9.13 10.46 -1.26
CA ALA A 18 10.18 11.07 -2.07
C ALA A 18 11.45 11.34 -1.26
N ASP A 19 11.33 11.76 -0.01
CA ASP A 19 12.46 11.97 0.90
C ASP A 19 13.15 10.65 1.25
N ALA A 20 12.39 9.56 1.46
CA ALA A 20 12.94 8.22 1.68
C ALA A 20 13.72 7.69 0.46
N VAL A 21 13.19 7.91 -0.75
CA VAL A 21 13.87 7.53 -2.00
C VAL A 21 15.16 8.34 -2.20
N ASP A 22 15.14 9.64 -1.92
CA ASP A 22 16.34 10.48 -2.03
C ASP A 22 17.40 10.10 -0.99
N ALA A 23 16.99 9.65 0.20
CA ALA A 23 17.88 9.17 1.25
C ALA A 23 18.52 7.81 0.92
N LEU A 24 17.79 6.92 0.23
CA LEU A 24 18.35 5.67 -0.30
C LEU A 24 19.35 5.95 -1.42
N GLY A 25 18.98 6.79 -2.38
CA GLY A 25 19.84 7.08 -3.53
C GLY A 25 19.87 5.99 -4.59
N GLU A 26 20.52 6.29 -5.72
CA GLU A 26 20.47 5.48 -6.94
C GLU A 26 21.10 4.08 -6.78
N GLU A 27 22.01 3.91 -5.82
CA GLU A 27 22.68 2.64 -5.58
C GLU A 27 21.72 1.52 -5.14
N HIS A 28 20.63 1.89 -4.48
CA HIS A 28 19.58 0.97 -4.01
C HIS A 28 18.44 0.80 -5.02
N ALA A 29 18.53 1.38 -6.23
CA ALA A 29 17.42 1.39 -7.18
C ALA A 29 16.94 0.00 -7.62
N GLY A 30 17.85 -0.98 -7.65
CA GLY A 30 17.56 -2.37 -8.00
C GLY A 30 17.21 -3.26 -6.80
N ASP A 31 17.17 -2.71 -5.58
CA ASP A 31 16.92 -3.52 -4.40
C ASP A 31 15.47 -3.98 -4.32
N PRO A 32 15.22 -5.18 -3.78
CA PRO A 32 13.87 -5.71 -3.68
C PRO A 32 13.01 -4.89 -2.70
N THR A 33 11.73 -4.80 -3.01
CA THR A 33 10.70 -4.25 -2.12
C THR A 33 9.81 -5.39 -1.60
N LEU A 34 8.83 -5.08 -0.74
CA LEU A 34 7.81 -6.07 -0.37
C LEU A 34 6.78 -6.32 -1.50
N CYS A 35 6.75 -5.48 -2.54
CA CYS A 35 5.99 -5.75 -3.76
C CYS A 35 6.74 -6.80 -4.58
N GLU A 36 6.18 -8.01 -4.69
CA GLU A 36 6.80 -9.10 -5.44
C GLU A 36 7.09 -8.69 -6.89
N GLY A 37 8.34 -8.88 -7.32
CA GLY A 37 8.81 -8.54 -8.66
C GLY A 37 9.09 -7.05 -8.89
N TRP A 38 8.93 -6.19 -7.87
CA TRP A 38 9.24 -4.77 -7.99
C TRP A 38 10.46 -4.40 -7.16
N ASP A 39 11.43 -3.78 -7.81
CA ASP A 39 12.53 -3.09 -7.17
C ASP A 39 12.14 -1.67 -6.72
N VAL A 40 13.04 -1.01 -5.99
CA VAL A 40 12.86 0.37 -5.52
C VAL A 40 12.48 1.30 -6.66
N ARG A 41 13.12 1.16 -7.83
CA ARG A 41 12.83 1.96 -9.03
C ARG A 41 11.39 1.78 -9.49
N THR A 42 10.94 0.55 -9.66
CA THR A 42 9.60 0.22 -10.15
C THR A 42 8.53 0.73 -9.18
N LEU A 43 8.71 0.48 -7.87
CA LEU A 43 7.80 0.98 -6.84
C LEU A 43 7.73 2.51 -6.83
N THR A 44 8.86 3.20 -6.99
CA THR A 44 8.90 4.67 -7.08
C THR A 44 8.13 5.18 -8.30
N GLY A 45 8.24 4.50 -9.46
CA GLY A 45 7.42 4.82 -10.64
C GLY A 45 5.93 4.60 -10.41
N HIS A 46 5.56 3.57 -9.65
CA HIS A 46 4.16 3.30 -9.32
C HIS A 46 3.52 4.46 -8.54
N MET A 47 4.24 5.11 -7.63
CA MET A 47 3.72 6.26 -6.87
C MET A 47 3.28 7.44 -7.76
N LEU A 48 3.79 7.53 -8.99
CA LEU A 48 3.35 8.51 -9.98
C LEU A 48 2.10 8.07 -10.76
N GLN A 49 1.77 6.78 -10.82
CA GLN A 49 0.64 6.26 -11.60
C GLN A 49 -0.68 6.96 -11.24
N PRO A 50 -1.11 7.04 -9.96
CA PRO A 50 -2.40 7.63 -9.61
C PRO A 50 -2.52 9.10 -9.99
N ILE A 51 -1.37 9.77 -10.19
CA ILE A 51 -1.26 11.19 -10.51
C ILE A 51 -1.20 11.41 -12.02
N MET A 52 -0.43 10.60 -12.74
CA MET A 52 -0.07 10.83 -14.14
C MET A 52 -0.96 10.05 -15.12
N VAL A 53 -1.59 8.97 -14.66
CA VAL A 53 -2.39 8.10 -15.51
C VAL A 53 -3.86 8.25 -15.16
N PRO A 54 -4.66 8.93 -16.02
CA PRO A 54 -6.09 9.03 -15.78
C PRO A 54 -6.73 7.64 -15.83
N SER A 55 -7.75 7.43 -15.01
CA SER A 55 -8.42 6.13 -14.82
C SER A 55 -8.75 5.41 -16.14
N TRP A 56 -9.23 6.11 -17.16
CA TRP A 56 -9.58 5.51 -18.45
C TRP A 56 -8.36 4.92 -19.21
N ARG A 57 -7.18 5.54 -19.12
CA ARG A 57 -5.95 5.02 -19.72
C ARG A 57 -5.45 3.79 -18.98
N PHE A 58 -5.58 3.80 -17.65
CA PHE A 58 -5.29 2.62 -16.83
C PHE A 58 -6.21 1.46 -17.24
N MET A 59 -7.53 1.69 -17.31
CA MET A 59 -8.51 0.67 -17.73
C MET A 59 -8.23 0.14 -19.14
N LEU A 60 -7.85 1.01 -20.08
CA LEU A 60 -7.47 0.60 -21.43
C LEU A 60 -6.22 -0.30 -21.42
N THR A 61 -5.25 -0.01 -20.57
CA THR A 61 -4.05 -0.83 -20.39
C THR A 61 -4.42 -2.18 -19.77
N ALA A 62 -5.22 -2.19 -18.71
CA ALA A 62 -5.73 -3.41 -18.06
C ALA A 62 -6.53 -4.30 -19.01
N ALA A 63 -7.37 -3.72 -19.86
CA ALA A 63 -8.11 -4.46 -20.88
C ALA A 63 -7.18 -5.11 -21.92
N ARG A 64 -6.14 -4.39 -22.37
CA ARG A 64 -5.15 -4.91 -23.34
C ARG A 64 -4.33 -6.07 -22.78
N VAL A 65 -3.89 -5.98 -21.52
CA VAL A 65 -3.09 -7.03 -20.86
C VAL A 65 -3.94 -8.05 -20.09
N ARG A 66 -5.27 -7.89 -20.13
CA ARG A 66 -6.28 -8.74 -19.48
C ARG A 66 -6.05 -8.95 -17.97
N SER A 67 -5.47 -7.96 -17.29
CA SER A 67 -5.20 -8.01 -15.86
C SER A 67 -4.97 -6.60 -15.31
N MET A 68 -5.58 -6.31 -14.15
CA MET A 68 -5.39 -5.05 -13.42
C MET A 68 -3.96 -4.97 -12.85
N ALA A 69 -3.49 -6.06 -12.23
CA ALA A 69 -2.15 -6.14 -11.66
C ALA A 69 -1.07 -5.95 -12.74
N ARG A 70 -1.18 -6.64 -13.88
CA ARG A 70 -0.22 -6.47 -14.99
C ARG A 70 -0.25 -5.07 -15.60
N ALA A 71 -1.36 -4.35 -15.50
CA ALA A 71 -1.40 -2.95 -15.92
C ALA A 71 -0.60 -2.05 -14.98
N CYS A 72 -0.65 -2.30 -13.66
CA CYS A 72 0.23 -1.63 -12.69
C CYS A 72 1.70 -1.89 -13.03
N ASP A 73 2.09 -3.15 -13.30
CA ASP A 73 3.48 -3.49 -13.66
C ASP A 73 3.97 -2.70 -14.87
N VAL A 74 3.20 -2.71 -15.96
CA VAL A 74 3.55 -2.04 -17.22
C VAL A 74 3.65 -0.53 -17.03
N ILE A 75 2.74 0.07 -16.25
CA ILE A 75 2.72 1.51 -16.04
C ILE A 75 3.85 1.93 -15.08
N ALA A 76 4.07 1.18 -14.01
CA ALA A 76 5.14 1.43 -13.04
C ALA A 76 6.50 1.41 -13.72
N ALA A 77 6.81 0.34 -14.46
CA ALA A 77 8.06 0.19 -15.22
C ALA A 77 8.28 1.34 -16.22
N ARG A 78 7.20 1.80 -16.88
CA ARG A 78 7.28 2.93 -17.81
C ARG A 78 7.54 4.26 -17.11
N LEU A 79 6.92 4.49 -15.95
CA LEU A 79 7.08 5.75 -15.20
C LEU A 79 8.41 5.82 -14.45
N SER A 80 9.04 4.67 -14.23
CA SER A 80 10.31 4.52 -13.54
C SER A 80 11.55 4.46 -14.46
N ASP A 81 11.39 4.57 -15.79
CA ASP A 81 12.48 4.48 -16.78
C ASP A 81 13.36 5.74 -16.83
N ARG A 82 13.95 6.09 -15.68
CA ARG A 82 14.83 7.24 -15.42
C ARG A 82 15.39 7.16 -13.98
N PRO A 83 16.45 7.93 -13.62
CA PRO A 83 17.05 7.93 -12.28
C PRO A 83 16.03 8.17 -11.15
N LEU A 84 16.23 7.56 -9.99
CA LEU A 84 15.34 7.67 -8.83
C LEU A 84 15.10 9.14 -8.45
N ALA A 85 16.16 9.95 -8.41
CA ALA A 85 16.09 11.37 -8.07
C ALA A 85 15.17 12.17 -9.02
N GLU A 86 15.04 11.75 -10.29
CA GLU A 86 14.11 12.38 -11.22
C GLU A 86 12.66 11.96 -10.94
N VAL A 87 12.44 10.68 -10.62
CA VAL A 87 11.10 10.15 -10.30
C VAL A 87 10.60 10.71 -8.96
N SER A 88 11.43 10.70 -7.91
CA SER A 88 11.13 11.27 -6.59
C SER A 88 10.93 12.78 -6.68
N GLY A 89 11.76 13.48 -7.47
CA GLY A 89 11.60 14.90 -7.74
C GLY A 89 10.28 15.23 -8.44
N GLU A 90 9.83 14.41 -9.40
CA GLU A 90 8.52 14.56 -10.04
C GLU A 90 7.38 14.26 -9.07
N LEU A 91 7.51 13.23 -8.24
CA LEU A 91 6.53 12.89 -7.20
C LEU A 91 6.36 14.05 -6.23
N ARG A 92 7.47 14.63 -5.76
CA ARG A 92 7.51 15.79 -4.87
C ARG A 92 6.82 17.00 -5.50
N ARG A 93 7.15 17.34 -6.75
CA ARG A 93 6.52 18.47 -7.48
C ARG A 93 5.01 18.28 -7.62
N ARG A 94 4.54 17.05 -7.76
CA ARG A 94 3.12 16.72 -7.94
C ARG A 94 2.42 16.23 -6.68
N ALA A 95 3.05 16.27 -5.51
CA ALA A 95 2.52 15.67 -4.30
C ALA A 95 1.09 16.15 -3.96
N GLY A 96 0.82 17.44 -4.20
CA GLY A 96 -0.48 18.09 -4.03
C GLY A 96 -1.52 17.81 -5.11
N THR A 97 -1.20 17.04 -6.16
CA THR A 97 -2.15 16.74 -7.24
C THR A 97 -3.21 15.76 -6.74
N PRO A 98 -4.50 16.14 -6.74
CA PRO A 98 -5.56 15.23 -6.33
C PRO A 98 -5.60 13.99 -7.22
N ALA A 99 -5.81 12.83 -6.61
CA ALA A 99 -6.04 11.59 -7.32
C ALA A 99 -7.30 10.94 -6.75
N GLU A 100 -8.29 10.71 -7.61
CA GLU A 100 -9.55 10.08 -7.23
C GLU A 100 -9.90 8.99 -8.26
N PRO A 101 -9.30 7.79 -8.14
CA PRO A 101 -9.69 6.65 -8.95
C PRO A 101 -11.20 6.43 -8.86
N TRP A 102 -11.85 6.20 -10.00
CA TRP A 102 -13.32 6.19 -10.13
C TRP A 102 -14.02 5.21 -9.16
N TYR A 103 -13.34 4.12 -8.78
CA TYR A 103 -13.92 3.07 -7.96
C TYR A 103 -13.85 3.37 -6.46
N ILE A 104 -12.69 3.84 -5.97
CA ILE A 104 -12.39 3.95 -4.54
C ILE A 104 -12.22 5.41 -4.05
N GLY A 105 -12.18 6.38 -4.96
CA GLY A 105 -12.00 7.79 -4.65
C GLY A 105 -10.67 8.09 -3.96
N ALA A 106 -10.62 9.16 -3.18
CA ALA A 106 -9.39 9.60 -2.47
C ALA A 106 -8.86 8.57 -1.45
N ALA A 107 -9.72 7.66 -0.96
CA ALA A 107 -9.30 6.59 -0.05
C ALA A 107 -8.27 5.65 -0.68
N GLY A 108 -8.34 5.43 -2.00
CA GLY A 108 -7.41 4.56 -2.71
C GLY A 108 -5.96 5.07 -2.61
N PRO A 109 -5.65 6.23 -3.21
CA PRO A 109 -4.29 6.78 -3.19
C PRO A 109 -3.74 7.02 -1.79
N TYR A 110 -4.61 7.33 -0.81
CA TYR A 110 -4.18 7.45 0.58
C TYR A 110 -3.68 6.11 1.14
N ALA A 111 -4.52 5.06 1.12
CA ALA A 111 -4.14 3.75 1.66
C ALA A 111 -2.95 3.14 0.90
N ASP A 112 -2.98 3.24 -0.42
CA ASP A 112 -1.91 2.82 -1.34
C ASP A 112 -0.56 3.46 -0.96
N SER A 113 -0.54 4.79 -0.73
CA SER A 113 0.68 5.49 -0.35
C SER A 113 1.25 5.06 1.01
N CYS A 114 0.39 4.71 1.98
CA CYS A 114 0.83 4.22 3.29
C CYS A 114 1.48 2.84 3.18
N ILE A 115 0.81 1.93 2.47
CA ILE A 115 1.28 0.55 2.26
C ILE A 115 2.61 0.57 1.49
N HIS A 116 2.68 1.31 0.39
CA HIS A 116 3.88 1.36 -0.45
C HIS A 116 5.06 2.07 0.20
N LEU A 117 4.82 3.03 1.12
CA LEU A 117 5.90 3.55 1.95
C LEU A 117 6.58 2.44 2.75
N ARG A 118 5.81 1.49 3.30
CA ARG A 118 6.37 0.36 4.06
C ARG A 118 6.91 -0.74 3.17
N ASP A 119 6.34 -0.94 1.98
CA ASP A 119 6.92 -1.81 0.96
C ASP A 119 8.34 -1.37 0.56
N LEU A 120 8.58 -0.05 0.56
CA LEU A 120 9.90 0.54 0.35
C LEU A 120 10.77 0.45 1.60
N THR A 121 10.30 0.96 2.73
CA THR A 121 11.16 1.31 3.87
C THR A 121 11.53 0.12 4.76
N LEU A 122 10.62 -0.84 4.96
CA LEU A 122 10.88 -2.00 5.81
C LEU A 122 12.06 -2.87 5.31
N PRO A 123 12.09 -3.34 4.05
CA PRO A 123 13.18 -4.20 3.58
C PRO A 123 14.54 -3.48 3.53
N GLN A 124 14.52 -2.15 3.49
CA GLN A 124 15.71 -1.29 3.48
C GLN A 124 16.20 -0.93 4.90
N GLY A 125 15.53 -1.44 5.95
CA GLY A 125 15.87 -1.14 7.34
C GLY A 125 15.59 0.31 7.75
N LEU A 126 14.75 1.03 7.01
CA LEU A 126 14.38 2.41 7.30
C LEU A 126 13.20 2.45 8.29
N GLY A 127 13.39 3.14 9.41
CA GLY A 127 12.36 3.40 10.42
C GLY A 127 11.31 4.44 10.02
N VAL A 128 11.15 4.71 8.72
CA VAL A 128 10.23 5.72 8.19
C VAL A 128 8.84 5.12 8.03
N THR A 129 7.86 5.65 8.75
CA THR A 129 6.43 5.28 8.63
C THR A 129 5.57 6.52 8.81
N VAL A 130 4.27 6.36 8.56
CA VAL A 130 3.25 7.39 8.82
C VAL A 130 2.84 7.35 10.29
N GLN A 131 2.14 8.39 10.76
CA GLN A 131 1.72 8.46 12.17
C GLN A 131 0.76 7.30 12.53
N PRO A 132 0.82 6.74 13.76
CA PRO A 132 0.03 5.56 14.15
C PRO A 132 -1.49 5.69 13.94
N ASP A 133 -2.05 6.88 14.13
CA ASP A 133 -3.47 7.20 13.93
C ASP A 133 -3.89 7.09 12.45
N ARG A 134 -2.95 7.27 11.51
CA ARG A 134 -3.20 7.12 10.07
C ARG A 134 -3.47 5.67 9.69
N TRP A 135 -2.83 4.71 10.34
CA TRP A 135 -3.02 3.29 10.06
C TRP A 135 -4.43 2.80 10.42
N GLU A 136 -5.06 3.37 11.46
CA GLU A 136 -6.46 3.07 11.76
C GLU A 136 -7.38 3.43 10.58
N THR A 137 -7.13 4.58 9.95
CA THR A 137 -7.86 5.02 8.74
C THR A 137 -7.62 4.08 7.57
N VAL A 138 -6.39 3.59 7.40
CA VAL A 138 -6.06 2.60 6.38
C VAL A 138 -6.84 1.31 6.60
N ILE A 139 -6.91 0.80 7.84
CA ILE A 139 -7.71 -0.40 8.15
C ILE A 139 -9.19 -0.15 7.85
N ASP A 140 -9.75 1.00 8.24
CA ASP A 140 -11.14 1.37 7.94
C ASP A 140 -11.45 1.37 6.43
N ILE A 141 -10.49 1.82 5.62
CA ILE A 141 -10.58 1.74 4.17
C ILE A 141 -10.55 0.28 3.73
N ILE A 142 -9.57 -0.51 4.18
CA ILE A 142 -9.39 -1.93 3.80
C ILE A 142 -10.65 -2.75 4.13
N VAL A 143 -11.26 -2.57 5.30
CA VAL A 143 -12.44 -3.35 5.71
C VAL A 143 -13.71 -2.93 4.99
N SER A 144 -13.74 -1.75 4.36
CA SER A 144 -14.89 -1.29 3.57
C SER A 144 -15.10 -2.15 2.30
N PRO A 145 -16.33 -2.26 1.76
CA PRO A 145 -16.59 -3.12 0.58
C PRO A 145 -15.69 -2.83 -0.63
N ARG A 146 -15.37 -1.55 -0.88
CA ARG A 146 -14.49 -1.14 -1.99
C ARG A 146 -13.02 -1.37 -1.67
N GLY A 147 -12.59 -1.15 -0.43
CA GLY A 147 -11.23 -1.43 -0.02
C GLY A 147 -10.92 -2.92 0.00
N GLN A 148 -11.87 -3.76 0.39
CA GLN A 148 -11.69 -5.21 0.36
C GLN A 148 -11.38 -5.72 -1.05
N ALA A 149 -12.06 -5.17 -2.07
CA ALA A 149 -11.81 -5.51 -3.47
C ALA A 149 -10.50 -4.93 -4.03
N SER A 150 -9.87 -3.98 -3.32
CA SER A 150 -8.70 -3.23 -3.80
C SER A 150 -7.41 -3.59 -3.08
N PHE A 151 -7.48 -3.97 -1.80
CA PHE A 151 -6.32 -4.06 -0.92
C PHE A 151 -6.16 -5.39 -0.20
N LEU A 152 -7.16 -6.27 -0.16
CA LEU A 152 -6.99 -7.56 0.50
C LEU A 152 -6.13 -8.50 -0.34
N ALA A 153 -5.35 -9.32 0.35
CA ALA A 153 -4.58 -10.41 -0.25
C ALA A 153 -5.48 -11.39 -1.04
N SER A 154 -6.67 -11.67 -0.52
CA SER A 154 -7.65 -12.55 -1.18
C SER A 154 -9.07 -12.24 -0.73
N LYS A 155 -10.06 -12.71 -1.51
CA LYS A 155 -11.47 -12.58 -1.15
C LYS A 155 -11.76 -13.38 0.13
N GLY A 156 -12.44 -12.76 1.08
CA GLY A 156 -12.79 -13.39 2.37
C GLY A 156 -11.61 -13.47 3.35
N PHE A 157 -10.51 -12.76 3.09
CA PHE A 157 -9.32 -12.78 3.95
C PHE A 157 -9.60 -12.41 5.41
N LEU A 158 -10.60 -11.56 5.65
CA LEU A 158 -10.99 -11.10 6.98
C LEU A 158 -12.06 -11.97 7.66
N ASP A 159 -12.69 -12.90 6.93
CA ASP A 159 -13.92 -13.56 7.37
C ASP A 159 -13.68 -14.38 8.64
N GLY A 160 -14.55 -14.19 9.64
CA GLY A 160 -14.53 -14.96 10.89
C GLY A 160 -13.33 -14.69 11.81
N LEU A 161 -12.66 -13.54 11.66
CA LEU A 161 -11.56 -13.10 12.52
C LEU A 161 -11.90 -11.79 13.23
N ALA A 162 -11.37 -11.62 14.44
CA ALA A 162 -11.34 -10.34 15.14
C ALA A 162 -9.93 -9.75 15.03
N TRP A 163 -9.81 -8.54 14.50
CA TRP A 163 -8.55 -7.83 14.33
C TRP A 163 -8.47 -6.72 15.36
N ARG A 164 -7.45 -6.70 16.21
CA ARG A 164 -7.31 -5.73 17.31
C ARG A 164 -5.98 -4.99 17.21
N ALA A 165 -6.05 -3.68 17.03
CA ALA A 165 -4.87 -2.84 17.15
C ALA A 165 -4.41 -2.80 18.61
N THR A 166 -3.11 -2.92 18.88
CA THR A 166 -2.56 -2.82 20.25
C THR A 166 -2.20 -1.40 20.64
N ASP A 167 -1.99 -0.55 19.64
CA ASP A 167 -1.66 0.87 19.74
C ASP A 167 -2.87 1.80 19.60
N GLN A 168 -4.06 1.22 19.39
CA GLN A 168 -5.35 1.91 19.33
C GLN A 168 -6.42 1.09 20.04
N ASP A 169 -7.45 1.72 20.60
CA ASP A 169 -8.55 1.02 21.28
C ASP A 169 -9.66 0.61 20.28
N ARG A 170 -9.27 -0.17 19.25
CA ARG A 170 -10.19 -0.54 18.16
C ARG A 170 -10.07 -2.00 17.75
N VAL A 171 -11.23 -2.60 17.50
CA VAL A 171 -11.39 -3.98 17.03
C VAL A 171 -12.28 -4.00 15.78
N TRP A 172 -11.89 -4.77 14.76
CA TRP A 172 -12.67 -5.02 13.55
C TRP A 172 -13.05 -6.49 13.43
N GLY A 173 -14.31 -6.76 13.08
CA GLY A 173 -14.80 -8.14 12.92
C GLY A 173 -15.06 -8.86 14.24
N ALA A 174 -15.21 -10.18 14.16
CA ALA A 174 -15.50 -11.06 15.28
C ALA A 174 -15.00 -12.48 14.98
N GLY A 175 -14.50 -13.17 16.00
CA GLY A 175 -13.91 -14.51 15.90
C GLY A 175 -12.62 -14.65 16.70
N PRO A 176 -11.77 -15.65 16.40
CA PRO A 176 -10.42 -15.75 16.96
C PRO A 176 -9.62 -14.48 16.73
N LEU A 177 -8.87 -14.07 17.76
CA LEU A 177 -8.18 -12.80 17.81
C LEU A 177 -6.89 -12.81 16.98
N VAL A 178 -6.67 -11.73 16.23
CA VAL A 178 -5.40 -11.38 15.60
C VAL A 178 -5.06 -9.98 16.08
N GLU A 179 -3.93 -9.83 16.77
CA GLU A 179 -3.53 -8.58 17.39
C GLU A 179 -2.11 -8.17 17.03
N GLY A 180 -1.89 -6.86 16.96
CA GLY A 180 -0.62 -6.24 16.61
C GLY A 180 -0.81 -4.73 16.45
N THR A 181 0.23 -3.99 16.06
CA THR A 181 0.06 -2.57 15.74
C THR A 181 -0.87 -2.38 14.54
N ALA A 182 -1.56 -1.24 14.45
CA ALA A 182 -2.43 -0.95 13.30
C ALA A 182 -1.66 -1.05 11.95
N GLU A 183 -0.38 -0.67 11.92
CA GLU A 183 0.49 -0.90 10.76
C GLU A 183 0.62 -2.39 10.42
N ALA A 184 0.99 -3.23 11.39
CA ALA A 184 1.21 -4.65 11.16
C ALA A 184 -0.06 -5.36 10.69
N LEU A 185 -1.22 -4.97 11.24
CA LEU A 185 -2.52 -5.48 10.80
C LEU A 185 -2.79 -5.06 9.34
N ALA A 186 -2.70 -3.76 9.02
CA ALA A 186 -2.97 -3.25 7.68
C ALA A 186 -2.07 -3.90 6.63
N MET A 187 -0.76 -3.98 6.91
CA MET A 187 0.22 -4.59 6.01
C MET A 187 -0.05 -6.08 5.79
N THR A 188 -0.43 -6.81 6.85
CA THR A 188 -0.79 -8.24 6.76
C THR A 188 -2.09 -8.44 5.99
N MET A 189 -3.13 -7.63 6.23
CA MET A 189 -4.38 -7.64 5.45
C MET A 189 -4.11 -7.41 3.96
N SER A 190 -3.11 -6.58 3.65
CA SER A 190 -2.63 -6.31 2.30
C SER A 190 -1.60 -7.30 1.75
N GLY A 191 -1.45 -8.47 2.37
CA GLY A 191 -0.68 -9.58 1.83
C GLY A 191 0.81 -9.60 2.17
N ARG A 192 1.30 -8.64 2.96
CA ARG A 192 2.73 -8.55 3.29
C ARG A 192 3.05 -9.47 4.46
N THR A 193 3.54 -10.66 4.13
CA THR A 193 3.94 -11.71 5.08
C THR A 193 5.08 -11.28 6.02
N ALA A 194 5.85 -10.25 5.66
CA ALA A 194 6.92 -9.71 6.50
C ALA A 194 6.44 -9.18 7.86
N TYR A 195 5.13 -8.94 8.01
CA TYR A 195 4.52 -8.47 9.25
C TYR A 195 3.89 -9.59 10.09
N LEU A 196 3.87 -10.84 9.61
CA LEU A 196 3.22 -11.95 10.32
C LEU A 196 3.82 -12.22 11.70
N ASP A 197 5.13 -12.08 11.84
CA ASP A 197 5.81 -12.34 13.11
C ASP A 197 5.65 -11.18 14.11
N GLN A 198 4.95 -10.11 13.72
CA GLN A 198 4.53 -9.01 14.60
C GLN A 198 3.08 -9.18 15.08
N LEU A 199 2.45 -10.31 14.75
CA LEU A 199 1.06 -10.59 15.11
C LEU A 199 0.96 -11.72 16.12
N ASP A 200 0.05 -11.55 17.08
CA ASP A 200 -0.28 -12.52 18.11
C ASP A 200 -1.78 -12.89 18.07
N GLY A 201 -2.15 -13.93 18.82
CA GLY A 201 -3.53 -14.36 19.02
C GLY A 201 -3.94 -15.62 18.24
N ASP A 202 -5.05 -16.21 18.68
CA ASP A 202 -5.54 -17.53 18.21
C ASP A 202 -5.94 -17.55 16.72
N GLY A 203 -6.14 -16.38 16.09
CA GLY A 203 -6.46 -16.25 14.67
C GLY A 203 -5.24 -16.26 13.73
N VAL A 204 -4.03 -16.05 14.25
CA VAL A 204 -2.80 -15.94 13.44
C VAL A 204 -2.53 -17.18 12.56
N PRO A 205 -2.73 -18.43 13.04
CA PRO A 205 -2.57 -19.61 12.18
C PRO A 205 -3.46 -19.56 10.93
N LEU A 206 -4.72 -19.14 11.05
CA LEU A 206 -5.64 -19.02 9.92
C LEU A 206 -5.21 -17.92 8.95
N VAL A 207 -4.69 -16.79 9.46
CA VAL A 207 -4.11 -15.72 8.63
C VAL A 207 -2.93 -16.24 7.80
N ARG A 208 -2.03 -17.00 8.43
CA ARG A 208 -0.87 -17.61 7.77
C ARG A 208 -1.28 -18.54 6.64
N ASP A 209 -2.27 -19.40 6.87
CA ASP A 209 -2.81 -20.32 5.86
C ASP A 209 -3.44 -19.55 4.68
N ARG A 210 -4.21 -18.49 4.96
CA ARG A 210 -4.82 -17.64 3.92
C ARG A 210 -3.79 -16.93 3.06
N LEU A 211 -2.70 -16.44 3.66
CA LEU A 211 -1.59 -15.80 2.92
C LEU A 211 -0.82 -16.79 2.06
N ALA A 212 -0.58 -18.00 2.56
CA ALA A 212 0.04 -19.07 1.79
C ALA A 212 -0.82 -19.46 0.58
N ALA A 213 -2.13 -19.60 0.77
CA ALA A 213 -3.07 -19.92 -0.30
C ALA A 213 -3.22 -18.79 -1.35
N ALA A 214 -3.06 -17.52 -0.97
CA ALA A 214 -3.15 -16.40 -1.89
C ALA A 214 -1.94 -16.27 -2.84
N ARG A 215 -0.82 -16.93 -2.53
CA ARG A 215 0.42 -16.92 -3.32
C ARG A 215 0.52 -18.10 -4.31
N GLY A 216 -0.32 -19.13 -4.16
CA GLY A 216 -0.37 -20.31 -5.03
C GLY A 216 -1.43 -20.20 -6.12
#